data_AF-A0A927S2I1-F1
#
_entry.id   AF-A0A927S2I1-F1
#
_cell.length_a   1.000
_cell.length_b   1.000
_cell.length_c   1.000
_cell.angle_alpha   90.00
_cell.angle_beta   90.00
_cell.angle_gamma   90.00
#
_symmetry.space_group_name_H-M   'P 1'
#
loop_
_entity.id
_entity.type
_entity.pdbx_description
1 polymer ?
#
loop_
_entity_poly.entity_id
_entity_poly.type
_entity_poly.pdbx_seq_one_letter_code
_entity_poly.pdbx_strand_id
1 'polypeptide(L)'
;MKLNYTQDEMRAICAFLENNEDCERLPGNEFVADLYDESPCLTLNLSLEKDELHLLAAAELLFDEELDAYYMGDAVEDIAKVSEALLRAAKA
;
A
#
# COMPACT_ATOMS: atom_id res chain seq x y z
N MET A 1 2.20 6.09 -10.68
CA MET A 1 3.49 6.79 -10.49
C MET A 1 4.53 5.80 -10.02
N LYS A 2 5.74 5.81 -10.57
CA LYS A 2 6.80 4.84 -10.20
C LYS A 2 7.35 5.16 -8.80
N LEU A 3 7.40 4.16 -7.93
CA LEU A 3 8.07 4.22 -6.63
C LEU A 3 9.51 3.71 -6.78
N ASN A 4 10.46 4.37 -6.12
CA ASN A 4 11.88 4.03 -6.26
C ASN A 4 12.42 3.49 -4.94
N TYR A 5 12.87 2.23 -4.96
CA TYR A 5 13.42 1.54 -3.82
C TYR A 5 14.73 0.84 -4.20
N THR A 6 15.58 0.57 -3.21
CA THR A 6 16.72 -0.32 -3.40
C THR A 6 16.28 -1.76 -3.65
N GLN A 7 17.18 -2.62 -4.14
CA GLN A 7 16.84 -4.04 -4.38
C GLN A 7 16.42 -4.79 -3.10
N ASP A 8 16.96 -4.42 -1.94
CA ASP A 8 16.62 -5.08 -0.68
C ASP A 8 15.25 -4.62 -0.18
N GLU A 9 14.94 -3.34 -0.36
CA GLU A 9 13.62 -2.78 -0.05
C GLU A 9 12.54 -3.33 -0.98
N MET A 10 12.82 -3.43 -2.29
CA MET A 10 11.92 -4.09 -3.24
C MET A 10 11.63 -5.53 -2.84
N ARG A 11 12.65 -6.28 -2.39
CA ARG A 11 12.45 -7.66 -1.92
C ARG A 11 11.55 -7.72 -0.69
N ALA A 12 11.72 -6.81 0.27
CA ALA A 12 10.85 -6.73 1.44
C ALA A 12 9.41 -6.38 1.04
N ILE A 13 9.22 -5.39 0.17
CA ILE A 13 7.89 -4.96 -0.30
C ILE A 13 7.19 -6.08 -1.08
N CYS A 14 7.88 -6.76 -2.00
CA CYS A 14 7.27 -7.88 -2.72
C CYS A 14 6.89 -9.02 -1.79
N ALA A 15 7.71 -9.32 -0.77
CA ALA A 15 7.37 -10.33 0.23
C ALA A 15 6.16 -9.91 1.06
N PHE A 16 6.06 -8.64 1.45
CA PHE A 16 4.91 -8.08 2.15
C PHE A 16 3.63 -8.21 1.30
N LEU A 17 3.65 -7.74 0.06
CA LEU A 17 2.47 -7.77 -0.83
C LEU A 17 1.95 -9.19 -1.14
N GLU A 18 2.82 -10.20 -1.14
CA GLU A 18 2.43 -11.59 -1.45
C GLU A 18 2.05 -12.41 -0.20
N ASN A 19 2.37 -11.95 1.02
CA ASN A 19 2.20 -12.76 2.24
C ASN A 19 1.42 -12.08 3.36
N ASN A 20 1.22 -10.76 3.32
CA ASN A 20 0.43 -10.06 4.32
C ASN A 20 -1.08 -10.25 4.07
N GLU A 21 -1.86 -10.46 5.13
CA GLU A 21 -3.30 -10.74 5.02
C GLU A 21 -4.14 -9.53 4.58
N ASP A 22 -3.63 -8.33 4.81
CA ASP A 22 -4.23 -7.06 4.38
C ASP A 22 -3.78 -6.66 2.96
N CYS A 23 -3.10 -7.56 2.26
CA CYS A 23 -2.73 -7.40 0.86
C CYS A 23 -3.50 -8.40 -0.01
N GLU A 24 -4.21 -7.88 -1.01
CA GLU A 24 -4.89 -8.69 -2.02
C GLU A 24 -4.21 -8.57 -3.37
N ARG A 25 -3.84 -9.72 -3.96
CA ARG A 25 -3.34 -9.77 -5.34
C ARG A 25 -4.50 -9.82 -6.32
N LEU A 26 -4.54 -8.83 -7.21
CA LEU A 26 -5.49 -8.72 -8.29
C LEU A 26 -4.93 -9.31 -9.61
N PRO A 27 -5.80 -9.61 -10.60
CA PRO A 27 -5.35 -10.01 -11.93
C PRO A 27 -4.39 -8.97 -12.54
N GLY A 28 -3.36 -9.42 -13.26
CA GLY A 28 -2.43 -8.51 -13.96
C GLY A 28 -1.24 -8.03 -13.12
N ASN A 29 -0.92 -8.69 -12.01
CA ASN A 29 0.14 -8.27 -11.05
C ASN A 29 -0.15 -6.92 -10.40
N GLU A 30 -1.44 -6.63 -10.22
CA GLU A 30 -1.90 -5.54 -9.39
C GLU A 30 -2.10 -6.02 -7.95
N PHE A 31 -2.00 -5.10 -7.01
CA PHE A 31 -2.20 -5.36 -5.59
C PHE A 31 -3.05 -4.25 -4.98
N VAL A 32 -3.92 -4.61 -4.05
CA VAL A 32 -4.48 -3.69 -3.06
C VAL A 32 -3.77 -3.98 -1.74
N ALA A 33 -3.28 -2.94 -1.07
CA ALA A 33 -2.65 -3.07 0.24
C ALA A 33 -3.25 -2.07 1.21
N ASP A 34 -3.91 -2.59 2.24
CA ASP A 34 -4.47 -1.79 3.33
C ASP A 34 -3.43 -1.73 4.47
N LEU A 35 -2.96 -0.53 4.77
CA LEU A 35 -1.95 -0.26 5.78
C LEU A 35 -2.64 0.24 7.06
N TYR A 36 -3.25 -0.68 7.82
CA TYR A 36 -3.98 -0.34 9.06
C TYR A 36 -3.08 0.17 10.19
N ASP A 37 -1.82 -0.27 10.23
CA ASP A 37 -0.85 0.17 11.24
C ASP A 37 -0.28 1.58 10.98
N GLU A 38 -0.61 2.20 9.85
CA GLU A 38 -0.20 3.55 9.52
C GLU A 38 -1.13 4.60 10.13
N SER A 39 -0.61 5.81 10.34
CA SER A 39 -1.37 6.95 10.87
C SER A 39 -1.20 8.18 9.96
N PRO A 40 -2.19 8.54 9.13
CA PRO A 40 -3.49 7.87 8.95
C PRO A 40 -3.36 6.47 8.29
N CYS A 41 -4.36 5.61 8.46
CA CYS A 41 -4.43 4.33 7.74
C CYS A 41 -4.59 4.63 6.24
N LEU A 42 -4.02 3.79 5.38
CA LEU A 42 -4.00 4.01 3.94
C LEU A 42 -4.45 2.77 3.19
N THR A 43 -5.20 2.94 2.09
CA THR A 43 -5.39 1.89 1.09
C THR A 43 -4.63 2.26 -0.17
N LEU A 44 -3.88 1.31 -0.73
CA LEU A 44 -3.00 1.52 -1.87
C LEU A 44 -3.37 0.57 -3.01
N ASN A 45 -3.54 1.10 -4.22
CA ASN A 45 -3.55 0.31 -5.44
C ASN A 45 -2.17 0.37 -6.09
N LEU A 46 -1.57 -0.79 -6.31
CA LEU A 46 -0.21 -0.95 -6.80
C LEU A 46 -0.20 -1.85 -8.05
N SER A 47 0.78 -1.65 -8.92
CA SER A 47 1.10 -2.55 -10.01
C SER A 47 2.58 -2.89 -9.98
N LEU A 48 2.91 -4.19 -10.13
CA LEU A 48 4.28 -4.69 -10.17
C LEU A 48 4.60 -5.23 -11.58
N GLU A 49 5.40 -4.47 -12.33
CA GLU A 49 5.81 -4.81 -13.69
C GLU A 49 7.34 -4.87 -13.79
N LYS A 50 7.91 -6.03 -14.15
CA LYS A 50 9.36 -6.19 -14.41
C LYS A 50 10.24 -5.61 -13.29
N ASP A 51 9.88 -5.91 -12.04
CA ASP A 51 10.54 -5.41 -10.82
C ASP A 51 10.38 -3.91 -10.55
N GLU A 52 9.50 -3.22 -11.27
CA GLU A 52 9.12 -1.84 -11.03
C GLU A 52 7.77 -1.79 -10.32
N LEU A 53 7.72 -1.09 -9.18
CA LEU A 53 6.48 -0.86 -8.44
C LEU A 53 5.87 0.48 -8.80
N HIS A 54 4.61 0.46 -9.20
CA HIS A 54 3.86 1.65 -9.58
C HIS A 54 2.68 1.85 -8.63
N LEU A 55 2.58 3.03 -8.04
CA LEU A 55 1.40 3.49 -7.33
C LEU A 55 0.32 3.90 -8.34
N LEU A 56 -0.79 3.19 -8.37
CA LEU A 56 -1.94 3.52 -9.21
C LEU A 56 -2.86 4.53 -8.53
N ALA A 57 -3.15 4.31 -7.24
CA ALA A 57 -3.93 5.21 -6.40
C ALA A 57 -3.56 5.01 -4.92
N ALA A 58 -3.80 6.03 -4.11
CA ALA A 58 -3.74 5.95 -2.66
C ALA A 58 -4.87 6.79 -2.06
N ALA A 59 -5.46 6.32 -0.98
CA ALA A 59 -6.46 7.07 -0.22
C ALA A 59 -6.33 6.77 1.27
N GLU A 60 -6.86 7.66 2.09
CA GLU A 60 -7.03 7.38 3.52
C GLU A 60 -8.07 6.27 3.73
N LEU A 61 -7.84 5.45 4.75
CA LEU A 61 -8.82 4.54 5.32
C LEU A 61 -9.26 5.11 6.67
N LEU A 62 -10.54 5.45 6.78
CA LEU A 62 -11.13 6.06 7.96
C LEU A 62 -12.00 5.03 8.65
N PHE A 63 -11.85 4.88 9.96
CA PHE A 63 -12.68 3.99 10.76
C PHE A 63 -13.89 4.75 11.31
N ASP A 64 -15.09 4.22 11.07
CA ASP A 64 -16.32 4.70 11.68
C ASP A 64 -16.67 3.81 12.88
N GLU A 65 -16.59 4.37 14.10
CA GLU A 65 -16.88 3.63 15.33
C GLU A 65 -18.36 3.23 15.48
N GLU A 66 -19.29 3.97 14.88
CA GLU A 66 -20.72 3.65 14.95
C GLU A 66 -21.06 2.46 14.05
N LEU A 67 -20.41 2.38 12.89
CA LEU A 67 -20.61 1.31 11.92
C LEU A 67 -19.67 0.11 12.13
N ASP A 68 -18.66 0.24 12.99
CA ASP A 68 -17.61 -0.77 13.23
C ASP A 68 -16.96 -1.20 11.90
N ALA A 69 -16.66 -0.22 11.04
CA ALA A 69 -16.21 -0.46 9.66
C ALA A 69 -15.28 0.64 9.14
N TYR A 70 -14.39 0.25 8.22
CA TYR A 70 -13.55 1.20 7.47
C TYR A 70 -14.25 1.69 6.21
N TYR A 71 -13.98 2.94 5.83
CA TYR A 71 -14.39 3.55 4.58
C TYR A 71 -13.26 4.36 3.96
N MET A 72 -13.31 4.51 2.64
CA MET A 72 -12.32 5.28 1.89
C MET A 72 -12.54 6.78 2.12
N GLY A 73 -11.50 7.46 2.60
CA GLY A 73 -11.44 8.91 2.80
C GLY A 73 -10.90 9.64 1.57
N ASP A 74 -10.13 10.71 1.81
CA ASP A 74 -9.58 11.54 0.75
C ASP A 74 -8.42 10.85 0.02
N ALA A 75 -8.24 11.21 -1.26
CA ALA A 75 -7.11 10.75 -2.05
C ALA A 75 -5.79 11.33 -1.51
N VAL A 76 -4.77 10.49 -1.43
CA VAL A 76 -3.44 10.88 -0.95
C VAL A 76 -2.50 11.07 -2.13
N GLU A 77 -2.16 12.31 -2.42
CA GLU A 77 -1.28 12.67 -3.56
C GLU A 77 0.21 12.77 -3.16
N ASP A 78 0.51 12.75 -1.85
CA ASP A 78 1.90 12.82 -1.36
C ASP A 78 2.61 11.46 -1.48
N ILE A 79 3.24 11.27 -2.62
CA ILE A 79 3.94 10.03 -2.99
C ILE A 79 5.05 9.69 -1.99
N ALA A 80 5.75 10.69 -1.45
CA ALA A 80 6.84 10.45 -0.52
C ALA A 80 6.30 9.79 0.76
N LYS A 81 5.20 10.31 1.28
CA LYS A 81 4.52 9.71 2.44
C LYS A 81 4.00 8.31 2.16
N VAL A 82 3.35 8.09 1.01
CA VAL A 82 2.86 6.76 0.61
C VAL A 82 4.02 5.77 0.49
N SER A 83 5.12 6.21 -0.11
CA SER A 83 6.32 5.38 -0.29
C SER A 83 6.95 5.00 1.06
N GLU A 84 7.04 5.95 1.99
CA GLU A 84 7.57 5.69 3.33
C GLU A 84 6.66 4.76 4.14
N ALA A 85 5.34 4.94 4.05
CA ALA A 85 4.34 4.10 4.72
C ALA A 85 4.42 2.64 4.23
N LEU A 86 4.42 2.42 2.91
CA LEU A 86 4.56 1.09 2.34
C LEU A 86 5.87 0.41 2.76
N LEU A 87 6.97 1.18 2.81
CA LEU A 87 8.27 0.65 3.22
C LEU A 87 8.32 0.30 4.71
N ARG A 88 7.64 1.07 5.58
CA ARG A 88 7.50 0.74 6.99
C ARG A 88 6.70 -0.54 7.18
N ALA A 89 5.53 -0.64 6.55
CA ALA A 89 4.69 -1.83 6.60
C ALA A 89 5.45 -3.09 6.12
N ALA A 90 6.26 -2.97 5.06
CA ALA A 90 7.07 -4.07 4.56
C ALA A 90 8.24 -4.50 5.45
N LYS A 91 8.58 -3.72 6.48
CA LYS A 91 9.69 -3.98 7.41
C LYS A 91 9.21 -4.34 8.83
N ALA A 92 7.91 -4.22 9.09
CA ALA A 92 7.28 -4.59 10.35
C ALA A 92 7.24 -6.12 10.51
#